data_AF-A0A2E3VY64-F1
#
_entry.id   AF-A0A2E3VY64-F1
#
_cell.length_a   1.000
_cell.length_b   1.000
_cell.length_c   1.000
_cell.angle_alpha   90.00
_cell.angle_beta   90.00
_cell.angle_gamma   90.00
#
_symmetry.space_group_name_H-M   'P 1'
#
loop_
_entity.id
_entity.type
_entity.pdbx_description
1 polymer ?
#
loop_
_entity_poly.entity_id
_entity_poly.type
_entity_poly.pdbx_seq_one_letter_code
_entity_poly.pdbx_strand_id
1 'polypeptide(L)'
;MKTRDRRPTSVGEMLKEEFLLPLGLTQREFAEHLGLEVKAINRLVNNKTSISPIMALKIASALGTTPEFWMNLQIANDLWELKNSDIELPRPISA
;
A
#
# COMPACT_ATOMS: atom_id res chain seq x y z
N MET A 1 -25.65 4.48 2.57
CA MET A 1 -24.44 4.96 3.27
C MET A 1 -23.65 5.80 2.28
N LYS A 2 -23.48 7.11 2.50
CA LYS A 2 -22.68 7.96 1.59
C LYS A 2 -21.22 7.56 1.75
N THR A 3 -20.70 6.74 0.84
CA THR A 3 -19.27 6.43 0.79
C THR A 3 -18.54 7.73 0.49
N ARG A 4 -17.73 8.20 1.44
CA ARG A 4 -16.86 9.35 1.22
C ARG A 4 -15.98 9.03 0.03
N ASP A 5 -16.07 9.81 -1.04
CA ASP A 5 -15.32 9.66 -2.29
C ASP A 5 -13.82 10.00 -2.16
N ARG A 6 -13.31 9.96 -0.94
CA ARG A 6 -11.94 10.33 -0.62
C ARG A 6 -11.01 9.18 -1.02
N ARG A 7 -9.90 9.51 -1.67
CA ARG A 7 -8.81 8.57 -1.95
C ARG A 7 -8.42 7.80 -0.68
N PRO A 8 -8.38 6.46 -0.71
CA PRO A 8 -7.92 5.66 0.41
C PRO A 8 -6.48 5.99 0.79
N THR A 9 -6.12 5.74 2.05
CA THR A 9 -4.73 5.86 2.50
C THR A 9 -3.85 4.90 1.71
N SER A 10 -2.76 5.41 1.17
CA SER A 10 -1.81 4.61 0.38
C SER A 10 -0.93 3.74 1.28
N VAL A 11 -0.36 2.67 0.72
CA VAL A 11 0.63 1.84 1.44
C VAL A 11 1.81 2.69 1.90
N GLY A 12 2.31 3.59 1.05
CA GLY A 12 3.45 4.43 1.37
C GLY A 12 3.17 5.42 2.51
N GLU A 13 1.99 6.04 2.50
CA GLU A 13 1.52 6.93 3.57
C GLU A 13 1.35 6.17 4.89
N MET A 14 0.68 5.00 4.86
CA MET A 14 0.53 4.15 6.03
C MET A 14 1.88 3.75 6.64
N LEU A 15 2.80 3.25 5.80
CA LEU A 15 4.12 2.82 6.27
C LEU A 15 4.91 4.00 6.87
N LYS A 16 4.86 5.17 6.25
CA LYS A 16 5.61 6.34 6.69
C LYS A 16 5.06 6.93 7.98
N GLU A 17 3.78 7.24 8.02
CA GLU A 17 3.17 8.04 9.08
C GLU A 17 2.87 7.21 10.32
N GLU A 18 2.48 5.94 10.17
CA GLU A 18 2.07 5.09 11.32
C GLU A 18 3.19 4.19 11.85
N PHE A 19 4.29 4.00 11.09
CA PHE A 19 5.38 3.11 11.50
C PHE A 19 6.75 3.78 11.48
N LEU A 20 7.23 4.24 10.32
CA LEU A 20 8.61 4.73 10.22
C LEU A 20 8.86 5.99 11.08
N LEU A 21 7.95 6.98 11.01
CA LEU A 21 8.10 8.20 11.80
C LEU A 21 7.97 7.95 13.32
N PRO A 22 6.94 7.23 13.83
CA PRO A 22 6.84 6.94 15.25
C PRO A 22 7.99 6.09 15.81
N LEU A 23 8.55 5.19 15.00
CA LEU A 23 9.70 4.36 15.38
C LEU A 23 11.05 5.07 15.22
N GLY A 24 11.08 6.29 14.65
CA GLY A 24 12.32 7.01 14.36
C GLY A 24 13.22 6.32 13.34
N LEU A 25 12.64 5.48 12.46
CA LEU A 25 13.38 4.70 11.47
C LEU A 25 13.49 5.45 10.14
N THR A 26 14.70 5.46 9.58
CA THR A 26 14.90 5.88 8.20
C THR A 26 14.46 4.78 7.22
N GLN A 27 14.13 5.17 5.98
CA GLN A 27 13.84 4.20 4.91
C GLN A 27 15.02 3.26 4.62
N ARG A 28 16.25 3.71 4.88
CA ARG A 28 17.47 2.89 4.70
C ARG A 28 17.53 1.79 5.75
N GLU A 29 17.46 2.15 7.03
CA GLU A 29 17.50 1.19 8.13
C GLU A 29 16.39 0.15 7.99
N PHE A 30 15.18 0.59 7.60
CA PHE A 30 14.09 -0.33 7.37
C PHE A 30 14.33 -1.26 6.16
N ALA A 31 14.84 -0.73 5.05
CA ALA A 31 15.18 -1.56 3.88
C ALA A 31 16.26 -2.60 4.21
N GLU A 32 17.29 -2.22 4.95
CA GLU A 32 18.35 -3.11 5.42
C GLU A 32 17.78 -4.21 6.32
N HIS A 33 16.91 -3.87 7.27
CA HIS A 33 16.23 -4.84 8.14
C HIS A 33 15.40 -5.85 7.35
N LEU A 34 14.72 -5.40 6.29
CA LEU A 34 13.91 -6.28 5.42
C LEU A 34 14.75 -7.09 4.42
N GLY A 35 16.04 -6.82 4.28
CA GLY A 35 16.87 -7.34 3.18
C GLY A 35 16.29 -6.98 1.82
N LEU A 36 15.94 -5.70 1.63
CA LEU A 36 15.43 -5.12 0.39
C LEU A 36 16.30 -3.94 -0.05
N GLU A 37 16.24 -3.58 -1.33
CA GLU A 37 16.89 -2.35 -1.79
C GLU A 37 16.23 -1.12 -1.19
N VAL A 38 17.04 -0.15 -0.73
CA VAL A 38 16.55 1.16 -0.25
C VAL A 38 15.66 1.84 -1.29
N LYS A 39 15.98 1.69 -2.58
CA LYS A 39 15.18 2.21 -3.70
C LYS A 39 13.77 1.62 -3.74
N ALA A 40 13.59 0.36 -3.36
CA ALA A 40 12.27 -0.28 -3.33
C ALA A 40 11.40 0.35 -2.22
N ILE A 41 11.93 0.50 -1.01
CA ILE A 41 11.22 1.16 0.10
C ILE A 41 10.96 2.64 -0.20
N ASN A 42 11.93 3.35 -0.78
CA ASN A 42 11.75 4.75 -1.17
C ASN A 42 10.64 4.94 -2.20
N ARG A 43 10.61 4.09 -3.24
CA ARG A 43 9.53 4.13 -4.23
C ARG A 43 8.18 3.78 -3.61
N LEU A 44 8.14 2.82 -2.69
CA LEU A 44 6.90 2.44 -2.01
C LEU A 44 6.36 3.60 -1.16
N VAL A 45 7.21 4.20 -0.32
CA VAL A 45 6.85 5.33 0.56
C VAL A 45 6.38 6.55 -0.25
N ASN A 46 6.96 6.78 -1.42
CA ASN A 46 6.57 7.89 -2.30
C ASN A 46 5.46 7.54 -3.31
N ASN A 47 4.78 6.40 -3.14
CA ASN A 47 3.71 5.94 -4.04
C ASN A 47 4.14 5.88 -5.52
N LYS A 48 5.39 5.49 -5.78
CA LYS A 48 5.98 5.30 -7.12
C LYS A 48 6.06 3.83 -7.55
N THR A 49 5.63 2.93 -6.69
CA THR A 49 5.44 1.51 -6.99
C THR A 49 4.36 0.96 -6.07
N SER A 50 3.60 -0.01 -6.57
CA SER A 50 2.71 -0.82 -5.76
C SER A 50 3.53 -1.77 -4.87
N ILE A 51 2.95 -2.16 -3.75
CA ILE A 51 3.52 -3.23 -2.93
C ILE A 51 3.32 -4.59 -3.62
N SER A 52 4.35 -5.43 -3.64
CA SER A 52 4.24 -6.83 -4.07
C SER A 52 3.89 -7.74 -2.89
N PRO A 53 3.33 -8.94 -3.11
CA PRO A 53 3.05 -9.90 -2.03
C PRO A 53 4.29 -10.26 -1.19
N ILE A 54 5.46 -10.35 -1.83
CA ILE A 54 6.74 -10.61 -1.14
C ILE A 54 7.11 -9.44 -0.22
N MET A 55 6.94 -8.19 -0.68
CA MET A 55 7.17 -7.02 0.18
C MET A 55 6.17 -6.96 1.33
N ALA A 56 4.90 -7.28 1.08
CA ALA A 56 3.86 -7.34 2.12
C ALA A 56 4.21 -8.36 3.21
N LEU A 57 4.66 -9.56 2.83
CA LEU A 57 5.13 -10.58 3.78
C LEU A 57 6.29 -10.08 4.65
N LYS A 58 7.31 -9.48 4.02
CA LYS A 58 8.49 -8.96 4.72
C LYS A 58 8.12 -7.83 5.69
N ILE A 59 7.34 -6.85 5.22
CA ILE A 59 6.92 -5.69 6.03
C ILE A 59 6.02 -6.16 7.18
N ALA A 60 5.07 -7.06 6.93
CA ALA A 60 4.20 -7.63 7.95
C ALA A 60 4.99 -8.34 9.05
N SER A 61 5.96 -9.18 8.66
CA SER A 61 6.83 -9.87 9.61
C SER A 61 7.67 -8.92 10.46
N ALA A 62 8.14 -7.80 9.90
CA ALA A 62 8.98 -6.84 10.62
C ALA A 62 8.18 -5.95 11.58
N LEU A 63 6.93 -5.64 11.25
CA LEU A 63 6.09 -4.69 11.99
C LEU A 63 5.01 -5.36 12.86
N GLY A 64 4.96 -6.69 12.88
CA GLY A 64 3.96 -7.43 13.64
C GLY A 64 2.52 -7.26 13.11
N THR A 65 2.37 -7.10 11.81
CA THR A 65 1.07 -6.97 11.12
C THR A 65 0.82 -8.17 10.21
N THR A 66 -0.22 -8.11 9.36
CA THR A 66 -0.51 -9.18 8.39
C THR A 66 -0.20 -8.74 6.97
N PRO A 67 0.20 -9.65 6.06
CA PRO A 67 0.40 -9.32 4.65
C PRO A 67 -0.89 -8.77 4.00
N GLU A 68 -2.04 -9.31 4.38
CA GLU A 68 -3.36 -8.89 3.89
C GLU A 68 -3.66 -7.45 4.25
N PHE A 69 -3.25 -6.97 5.43
CA PHE A 69 -3.41 -5.56 5.81
C PHE A 69 -2.78 -4.64 4.75
N TRP A 70 -1.54 -4.92 4.34
CA TRP A 70 -0.84 -4.13 3.34
C TRP A 70 -1.42 -4.29 1.94
N MET A 71 -1.75 -5.52 1.54
CA MET A 71 -2.36 -5.79 0.24
C MET A 71 -3.74 -5.14 0.11
N ASN A 72 -4.53 -5.09 1.17
CA ASN A 72 -5.84 -4.45 1.16
C ASN A 72 -5.75 -2.93 0.95
N LEU A 73 -4.72 -2.27 1.47
CA LEU A 73 -4.47 -0.85 1.20
C LEU A 73 -4.15 -0.60 -0.29
N GLN A 74 -3.36 -1.49 -0.89
CA GLN A 74 -3.06 -1.44 -2.32
C GLN A 74 -4.32 -1.65 -3.15
N ILE A 75 -5.07 -2.72 -2.89
CA ILE A 75 -6.32 -3.04 -3.61
C ILE A 75 -7.32 -1.90 -3.49
N ALA A 76 -7.47 -1.31 -2.30
CA ALA A 76 -8.37 -0.17 -2.10
C ALA A 76 -7.98 1.03 -2.96
N ASN A 77 -6.69 1.36 -3.04
CA ASN A 77 -6.20 2.44 -3.92
C ASN A 77 -6.42 2.12 -5.39
N ASP A 78 -6.03 0.92 -5.83
CA ASP A 78 -6.17 0.49 -7.22
C ASP A 78 -7.64 0.55 -7.66
N LEU A 79 -8.57 0.04 -6.85
CA LEU A 79 -10.00 0.11 -7.13
C LEU A 79 -10.53 1.54 -7.13
N TRP A 80 -10.02 2.41 -6.25
CA TRP A 80 -10.42 3.82 -6.24
C TRP A 80 -9.93 4.53 -7.50
N GLU A 81 -8.69 4.32 -7.92
CA GLU A 81 -8.13 4.90 -9.15
C GLU A 81 -8.91 4.43 -10.39
N LEU A 82 -9.16 3.13 -10.50
CA LEU A 82 -9.92 2.55 -11.61
C LEU A 82 -11.35 3.10 -11.66
N LYS A 83 -12.04 3.22 -10.52
CA LYS A 83 -13.39 3.81 -10.45
C LYS A 83 -13.45 5.29 -10.83
N ASN A 84 -12.33 6.01 -10.67
CA ASN A 84 -12.22 7.44 -11.01
C ASN A 84 -11.52 7.65 -12.36
N SER A 85 -11.42 6.62 -13.18
CA SER A 85 -10.88 6.68 -14.54
C SER A 85 -11.95 6.30 -15.57
N ASP A 86 -11.71 6.66 -16.83
CA ASP A 86 -12.65 6.42 -17.93
C ASP A 86 -12.61 4.97 -18.41
N ILE A 87 -12.95 4.04 -17.51
CA ILE A 87 -13.04 2.60 -17.81
C ILE A 87 -14.48 2.24 -18.10
N GLU A 88 -14.72 1.66 -19.27
CA GLU A 88 -16.02 1.11 -19.61
C GLU A 88 -16.23 -0.21 -18.85
N LEU A 89 -17.25 -0.25 -18.00
CA LEU A 89 -17.63 -1.45 -17.25
C LEU A 89 -18.76 -2.19 -17.95
N PRO A 90 -18.73 -3.54 -17.97
CA PRO A 90 -19.80 -4.32 -18.55
C PRO A 90 -21.09 -4.14 -17.73
N ARG A 91 -22.23 -4.34 -18.39
CA ARG A 91 -23.51 -4.43 -17.68
C ARG A 91 -23.54 -5.70 -16.81
N PRO A 92 -24.20 -5.66 -15.64
CA PRO A 92 -24.38 -6.86 -14.82
C PRO A 92 -25.08 -7.98 -15.60
N ILE A 93 -24.59 -9.21 -15.45
CA ILE A 93 -25.29 -10.38 -15.97
C ILE A 93 -26.63 -10.48 -15.23
N SER A 94 -27.71 -10.34 -15.98
CA SER A 94 -29.06 -10.53 -15.47
C SER A 94 -29.42 -12.00 -15.67
N ALA A 95 -29.80 -12.69 -14.60
CA ALA A 95 -30.36 -14.05 -14.65
C ALA A 95 -31.89 -13.99 -14.84
#